data_AF-A0A7I8JFQ6-F1
#
_entry.id   AF-A0A7I8JFQ6-F1
#
_cell.length_a   1.000
_cell.length_b   1.000
_cell.length_c   1.000
_cell.angle_alpha   90.00
_cell.angle_beta   90.00
_cell.angle_gamma   90.00
#
_symmetry.space_group_name_H-M   'P 1'
#
loop_
_entity.id
_entity.type
_entity.pdbx_description
1 polymer ?
#
loop_
_entity_poly.entity_id
_entity_poly.type
_entity_poly.pdbx_seq_one_letter_code
_entity_poly.pdbx_strand_id
1 'polypeptide(L)'
;MVRATRGVVEGAWYFEIKIVRLGDTGHTRLGWTTEKGDLQAPVGYDGNSFGYRDIDGTKIHRALREKYGDEGYAEGDVIGFYINLPDGESYAPRPPHLVWYKGQRYMYSADGKDEPPKEIPGSEISFFKNGICQGTAFTNLFGGRYYPAASMYTLPNQPNCEVRFNFGPEFQSFPKTLVDGLPQSQ
;
A
#
# COMPACT_ATOMS: atom_id res chain seq x y z
N MET A 1 -3.58 10.72 -5.13
CA MET A 1 -3.10 9.32 -5.09
C MET A 1 -3.70 8.53 -6.23
N VAL A 2 -2.94 7.57 -6.75
CA VAL A 2 -3.44 6.48 -7.62
C VAL A 2 -3.27 5.14 -6.89
N ARG A 3 -4.16 4.19 -7.15
CA ARG A 3 -4.09 2.82 -6.60
C ARG A 3 -4.34 1.78 -7.69
N ALA A 4 -3.82 0.57 -7.50
CA ALA A 4 -4.09 -0.56 -8.39
C ALA A 4 -5.56 -1.01 -8.32
N THR A 5 -6.01 -1.72 -9.36
CA THR A 5 -7.39 -2.24 -9.45
C THR A 5 -7.61 -3.49 -8.60
N ARG A 6 -6.56 -4.28 -8.38
CA ARG A 6 -6.59 -5.48 -7.54
C ARG A 6 -6.05 -5.12 -6.16
N GLY A 7 -6.82 -5.46 -5.13
CA GLY A 7 -6.41 -5.36 -3.73
C GLY A 7 -6.48 -6.71 -3.04
N VAL A 8 -5.68 -6.86 -2.00
CA VAL A 8 -5.47 -8.08 -1.21
C VAL A 8 -6.24 -7.98 0.11
N VAL A 9 -6.78 -9.10 0.60
CA VAL A 9 -7.58 -9.16 1.84
C VAL A 9 -6.93 -10.08 2.87
N GLU A 10 -6.20 -11.08 2.41
CA GLU A 10 -5.54 -12.09 3.25
C GLU A 10 -4.25 -12.59 2.61
N GLY A 11 -3.42 -13.26 3.40
CA GLY A 11 -2.16 -13.88 2.95
C GLY A 11 -1.01 -12.88 2.80
N ALA A 12 0.09 -13.38 2.25
CA ALA A 12 1.32 -12.63 2.05
C ALA A 12 1.51 -12.27 0.58
N TRP A 13 1.74 -10.98 0.30
CA TRP A 13 1.81 -10.43 -1.05
C TRP A 13 2.99 -9.50 -1.22
N TYR A 14 3.54 -9.47 -2.43
CA TYR A 14 4.68 -8.64 -2.79
C TYR A 14 4.49 -7.97 -4.15
N PHE A 15 4.93 -6.72 -4.29
CA PHE A 15 5.07 -6.04 -5.57
C PHE A 15 6.24 -5.04 -5.53
N GLU A 16 6.65 -4.53 -6.69
CA GLU A 16 7.69 -3.51 -6.79
C GLU A 16 7.17 -2.23 -7.46
N ILE A 17 7.80 -1.10 -7.13
CA ILE A 17 7.68 0.14 -7.88
C ILE A 17 9.09 0.62 -8.24
N LYS A 18 9.34 0.78 -9.54
CA LYS A 18 10.53 1.44 -10.05
C LYS A 18 10.33 2.95 -10.03
N ILE A 19 11.28 3.68 -9.46
CA ILE A 19 11.35 5.14 -9.60
C ILE A 19 12.00 5.43 -10.95
N VAL A 20 11.20 5.84 -11.94
CA VAL A 20 11.68 6.06 -13.31
C VAL A 20 12.21 7.46 -13.49
N ARG A 21 11.48 8.46 -12.98
CA ARG A 21 11.89 9.87 -13.01
C ARG A 21 11.32 10.62 -11.82
N LEU A 22 12.17 11.29 -11.05
CA LEU A 22 11.75 12.31 -10.09
C LEU A 22 12.08 13.71 -10.63
N GLY A 23 13.28 13.89 -11.19
CA GLY A 23 13.80 15.24 -11.46
C GLY A 23 14.03 16.05 -10.18
N ASP A 24 14.33 17.35 -10.34
CA ASP A 24 14.83 18.18 -9.23
C ASP A 24 13.77 18.53 -8.17
N THR A 25 12.49 18.46 -8.52
CA THR A 25 11.37 18.87 -7.64
C THR A 25 10.35 17.77 -7.41
N GLY A 26 10.63 16.58 -7.97
CA GLY A 26 9.75 15.44 -7.88
C GLY A 26 9.87 14.73 -6.55
N HIS A 27 8.72 14.44 -5.96
CA HIS A 27 8.62 13.68 -4.73
C HIS A 27 7.55 12.61 -4.81
N THR A 28 7.76 11.52 -4.07
CA THR A 28 6.80 10.43 -3.99
C THR A 28 6.56 9.94 -2.57
N ARG A 29 5.31 9.53 -2.33
CA ARG A 29 4.99 8.61 -1.24
C ARG A 29 4.32 7.38 -1.83
N LEU A 30 4.89 6.23 -1.54
CA LEU A 30 4.50 4.94 -2.08
C LEU A 30 4.05 4.03 -0.95
N GLY A 31 3.16 3.08 -1.22
CA GLY A 31 2.78 2.11 -0.19
C GLY A 31 1.45 1.44 -0.46
N TRP A 32 0.64 1.32 0.59
CA TRP A 32 -0.65 0.64 0.57
C TRP A 32 -1.78 1.59 0.97
N THR A 33 -2.97 1.38 0.43
CA THR A 33 -4.19 2.09 0.84
C THR A 33 -5.38 1.15 0.90
N THR A 34 -6.32 1.39 1.81
CA THR A 34 -7.59 0.68 1.84
C THR A 34 -8.59 1.29 0.86
N GLU A 35 -9.78 0.71 0.76
CA GLU A 35 -10.85 1.27 -0.06
C GLU A 35 -11.23 2.71 0.33
N LYS A 36 -11.13 3.02 1.63
CA LYS A 36 -11.52 4.30 2.26
C LYS A 36 -10.44 5.38 2.19
N GLY A 37 -9.30 5.11 1.53
CA GLY A 37 -8.22 6.09 1.37
C GLY A 37 -8.64 7.30 0.55
N ASP A 38 -8.29 8.50 1.00
CA ASP A 38 -8.53 9.74 0.26
C ASP A 38 -7.64 9.80 -0.99
N LEU A 39 -8.28 9.66 -2.15
CA LEU A 39 -7.60 9.69 -3.45
C LEU A 39 -7.04 11.07 -3.81
N GLN A 40 -7.48 12.16 -3.18
CA GLN A 40 -6.92 13.50 -3.39
C GLN A 40 -5.71 13.76 -2.49
N ALA A 41 -5.53 12.98 -1.43
CA ALA A 41 -4.41 13.10 -0.51
C ALA A 41 -3.20 12.26 -0.95
N PRO A 42 -1.99 12.52 -0.40
CA PRO A 42 -0.85 11.65 -0.59
C PRO A 42 -0.93 10.40 0.30
N VAL A 43 -0.22 9.33 -0.07
CA VAL A 43 -0.19 8.07 0.70
C VAL A 43 0.33 8.35 2.12
N GLY A 44 -0.39 7.83 3.12
CA GLY A 44 -0.10 8.01 4.54
C GLY A 44 -0.74 9.26 5.16
N TYR A 45 -1.52 10.05 4.42
CA TYR A 45 -2.20 11.24 4.95
C TYR A 45 -3.28 10.88 5.98
N ASP A 46 -4.09 9.88 5.70
CA ASP A 46 -5.21 9.46 6.54
C ASP A 46 -4.91 8.17 7.32
N GLY A 47 -5.91 7.69 8.06
CA GLY A 47 -5.85 6.39 8.75
C GLY A 47 -6.08 5.19 7.84
N ASN A 48 -6.22 5.40 6.53
CA ASN A 48 -6.56 4.37 5.54
C ASN A 48 -5.41 4.12 4.55
N SER A 49 -4.25 4.74 4.76
CA SER A 49 -3.09 4.58 3.90
C SER A 49 -1.79 4.55 4.70
N PHE A 50 -0.80 3.83 4.17
CA PHE A 50 0.46 3.49 4.82
C PHE A 50 1.57 3.77 3.81
N GLY A 51 2.36 4.81 4.06
CA GLY A 51 3.30 5.36 3.10
C GLY A 51 4.77 5.20 3.49
N TYR A 52 5.62 5.20 2.47
CA TYR A 52 7.07 5.27 2.55
C TYR A 52 7.56 6.43 1.69
N ARG A 53 8.38 7.30 2.26
CA ARG A 53 8.75 8.60 1.67
C ARG A 53 10.16 8.59 1.09
N ASP A 54 10.27 9.20 -0.08
CA ASP A 54 11.49 9.34 -0.88
C ASP A 54 12.61 10.15 -0.20
N ILE A 55 12.29 11.23 0.51
CA ILE A 55 13.31 12.18 1.00
C ILE A 55 14.20 11.59 2.11
N ASP A 56 13.59 11.04 3.15
CA ASP A 56 14.28 10.68 4.39
C ASP A 56 14.02 9.23 4.83
N GLY A 57 13.35 8.44 3.99
CA GLY A 57 13.05 7.05 4.31
C GLY A 57 12.06 6.90 5.46
N THR A 58 11.30 7.95 5.78
CA THR A 58 10.29 7.88 6.84
C THR A 58 9.08 7.06 6.41
N LYS A 59 8.51 6.32 7.35
CA LYS A 59 7.19 5.71 7.21
C LYS A 59 6.11 6.71 7.64
N ILE A 60 4.97 6.73 6.96
CA ILE A 60 3.93 7.74 7.12
C ILE A 60 2.56 7.09 7.27
N HIS A 61 1.84 7.43 8.33
CA HIS A 61 0.45 7.02 8.56
C HIS A 61 -0.25 8.11 9.37
N ARG A 62 -1.52 8.42 9.08
CA ARG A 62 -2.27 9.52 9.75
C ARG A 62 -1.54 10.86 9.74
N ALA A 63 -0.84 11.16 8.64
CA ALA A 63 0.00 12.34 8.46
C ALA A 63 1.19 12.45 9.43
N LEU A 64 1.46 11.42 10.25
CA LEU A 64 2.61 11.35 11.13
C LEU A 64 3.77 10.65 10.42
N ARG A 65 4.96 11.25 10.52
CA ARG A 65 6.21 10.69 10.00
C ARG A 65 6.99 10.06 11.14
N GLU A 66 7.45 8.84 10.94
CA GLU A 66 8.30 8.12 11.89
C GLU A 66 9.57 7.64 11.19
N LYS A 67 10.69 7.63 11.94
CA LYS A 67 11.94 7.07 11.43
C LYS A 67 11.73 5.59 11.09
N TYR A 68 12.23 5.18 9.93
CA TYR A 68 12.07 3.82 9.44
C TYR A 68 13.30 3.36 8.66
N GLY A 69 13.44 3.78 7.40
CA GLY A 69 14.69 3.60 6.67
C GLY A 69 15.78 4.54 7.20
N ASP A 70 17.04 4.12 7.04
CA ASP A 70 18.18 4.99 7.36
C ASP A 70 18.33 6.13 6.35
N GLU A 71 17.90 5.89 5.11
CA GLU A 71 17.92 6.84 4.01
C GLU A 71 16.64 6.79 3.17
N GLY A 72 16.42 7.87 2.43
CA GLY A 72 15.42 7.96 1.38
C GLY A 72 15.75 7.10 0.15
N TYR A 73 14.90 7.21 -0.86
CA TYR A 73 15.09 6.58 -2.16
C TYR A 73 15.00 7.62 -3.28
N ALA A 74 15.65 7.33 -4.40
CA ALA A 74 15.83 8.27 -5.48
C ALA A 74 15.50 7.66 -6.85
N GLU A 75 15.61 8.49 -7.89
CA GLU A 75 15.50 8.05 -9.28
C GLU A 75 16.43 6.87 -9.57
N GLY A 76 15.89 5.83 -10.20
CA GLY A 76 16.62 4.60 -10.46
C GLY A 76 16.50 3.54 -9.36
N ASP A 77 15.97 3.84 -8.17
CA ASP A 77 15.72 2.80 -7.16
C ASP A 77 14.50 1.94 -7.50
N VAL A 78 14.52 0.69 -7.02
CA VAL A 78 13.38 -0.24 -7.01
C VAL A 78 12.93 -0.43 -5.59
N ILE A 79 11.69 -0.05 -5.30
CA ILE A 79 11.10 -0.20 -3.98
C ILE A 79 10.20 -1.43 -3.97
N GLY A 80 10.47 -2.36 -3.08
CA GLY A 80 9.65 -3.53 -2.83
C GLY A 80 8.65 -3.29 -1.72
N PHE A 81 7.46 -3.87 -1.87
CA PHE A 81 6.33 -3.68 -0.97
C PHE A 81 5.81 -5.05 -0.56
N TYR A 82 5.97 -5.38 0.72
CA TYR A 82 5.44 -6.60 1.31
C TYR A 82 4.28 -6.27 2.23
N ILE A 83 3.24 -7.10 2.21
CA ILE A 83 2.17 -7.10 3.19
C ILE A 83 1.84 -8.55 3.56
N ASN A 84 1.62 -8.81 4.84
CA ASN A 84 1.09 -10.07 5.33
C ASN A 84 -0.18 -9.82 6.13
N LEU A 85 -1.25 -10.52 5.77
CA LEU A 85 -2.58 -10.43 6.37
C LEU A 85 -3.04 -11.85 6.78
N PRO A 86 -2.48 -12.44 7.84
CA PRO A 86 -2.86 -13.79 8.27
C PRO A 86 -4.36 -13.86 8.58
N ASP A 87 -5.10 -14.75 7.91
CA ASP A 87 -6.56 -14.88 8.08
C ASP A 87 -7.34 -13.56 7.88
N GLY A 88 -6.80 -12.62 7.10
CA GLY A 88 -7.35 -11.26 7.02
C GLY A 88 -8.81 -11.16 6.54
N GLU A 89 -9.32 -12.16 5.82
CA GLU A 89 -10.73 -12.22 5.39
C GLU A 89 -11.69 -12.35 6.58
N SER A 90 -11.33 -13.09 7.64
CA SER A 90 -12.17 -13.26 8.82
C SER A 90 -12.36 -11.96 9.64
N TYR A 91 -11.41 -11.03 9.47
CA TYR A 91 -11.42 -9.70 10.09
C TYR A 91 -12.02 -8.61 9.20
N ALA A 92 -12.22 -8.90 7.90
CA ALA A 92 -12.71 -7.91 6.94
C ALA A 92 -14.16 -7.47 7.23
N PRO A 93 -14.53 -6.21 6.96
CA PRO A 93 -15.91 -5.77 7.08
C PRO A 93 -16.81 -6.59 6.17
N ARG A 94 -18.01 -6.93 6.64
CA ARG A 94 -18.99 -7.63 5.82
C ARG A 94 -19.31 -6.80 4.57
N PRO A 95 -19.32 -7.41 3.37
CA PRO A 95 -19.64 -6.69 2.16
C PRO A 95 -21.07 -6.14 2.25
N PRO A 96 -21.32 -4.92 1.74
CA PRO A 96 -22.65 -4.35 1.74
C PRO A 96 -23.60 -5.21 0.90
N HIS A 97 -24.83 -5.37 1.36
CA HIS A 97 -25.84 -6.11 0.64
C HIS A 97 -26.32 -5.27 -0.54
N LEU A 98 -26.35 -5.87 -1.73
CA LEU A 98 -26.93 -5.26 -2.91
C LEU A 98 -28.41 -5.61 -2.98
N VAL A 99 -29.27 -4.59 -2.85
CA VAL A 99 -30.71 -4.75 -2.99
C VAL A 99 -31.17 -4.12 -4.30
N TRP A 100 -32.08 -4.81 -4.99
CA TRP A 100 -32.75 -4.28 -6.18
C TRP A 100 -33.98 -3.49 -5.74
N TYR A 101 -34.01 -2.20 -6.08
CA TYR A 101 -35.16 -1.32 -5.79
C TYR A 101 -35.43 -0.41 -6.99
N LYS A 102 -36.69 -0.37 -7.44
CA LYS A 102 -37.15 0.46 -8.59
C LYS A 102 -36.25 0.36 -9.83
N GLY A 103 -35.78 -0.84 -10.17
CA GLY A 103 -34.95 -1.09 -11.35
C GLY A 103 -33.48 -0.66 -11.21
N GLN A 104 -33.05 -0.20 -10.03
CA GLN A 104 -31.66 0.16 -9.73
C GLN A 104 -31.09 -0.71 -8.60
N ARG A 105 -29.77 -0.90 -8.59
CA ARG A 105 -29.07 -1.59 -7.49
C ARG A 105 -28.65 -0.56 -6.43
N TYR A 106 -29.08 -0.77 -5.20
CA TYR A 106 -28.69 0.03 -4.05
C TYR A 106 -27.78 -0.81 -3.14
N MET A 107 -26.72 -0.19 -2.62
CA MET A 107 -25.93 -0.74 -1.52
C MET A 107 -26.62 -0.43 -0.20
N TYR A 108 -26.78 -1.45 0.64
CA TYR A 108 -27.35 -1.35 1.98
C TYR A 108 -26.44 -2.09 2.97
N SER A 109 -26.03 -1.44 4.05
CA SER A 109 -25.39 -2.12 5.19
C SER A 109 -26.49 -2.83 5.98
N ALA A 110 -26.48 -4.17 6.00
CA ALA A 110 -27.57 -4.96 6.56
C ALA A 110 -27.94 -4.62 8.01
N ASP A 111 -26.97 -4.09 8.79
CA ASP A 111 -27.12 -4.03 10.24
C ASP A 111 -27.19 -2.61 10.82
N GLY A 112 -27.07 -1.57 9.98
CA GLY A 112 -27.12 -0.16 10.43
C GLY A 112 -26.07 0.25 11.48
N LYS A 113 -25.19 -0.68 11.89
CA LYS A 113 -24.09 -0.49 12.83
C LYS A 113 -22.81 -0.83 12.09
N ASP A 114 -22.00 0.18 11.81
CA ASP A 114 -20.62 -0.05 11.40
C ASP A 114 -19.89 -0.69 12.58
N GLU A 115 -19.62 -2.00 12.52
CA GLU A 115 -18.73 -2.64 13.47
C GLU A 115 -17.36 -1.94 13.42
N PRO A 116 -16.73 -1.68 14.57
CA PRO A 116 -15.40 -1.10 14.57
C PRO A 116 -14.43 -2.02 13.81
N PRO A 117 -13.48 -1.46 13.04
CA PRO A 117 -12.48 -2.27 12.35
C PRO A 117 -11.76 -3.22 13.32
N LYS A 118 -11.60 -4.49 12.93
CA LYS A 118 -10.94 -5.51 13.76
C LYS A 118 -9.47 -5.60 13.35
N GLU A 119 -8.56 -5.58 14.31
CA GLU A 119 -7.12 -5.77 14.03
C GLU A 119 -6.84 -7.22 13.66
N ILE A 120 -5.97 -7.43 12.68
CA ILE A 120 -5.49 -8.74 12.23
C ILE A 120 -4.21 -9.08 13.01
N PRO A 121 -4.22 -10.06 13.93
CA PRO A 121 -3.03 -10.46 14.68
C PRO A 121 -1.91 -10.95 13.76
N GLY A 122 -0.68 -10.50 14.02
CA GLY A 122 0.49 -10.91 13.22
C GLY A 122 0.55 -10.30 11.82
N SER A 123 -0.36 -9.38 11.48
CA SER A 123 -0.28 -8.63 10.24
C SER A 123 0.87 -7.63 10.24
N GLU A 124 1.49 -7.46 9.06
CA GLU A 124 2.59 -6.52 8.89
C GLU A 124 2.72 -5.96 7.48
N ILE A 125 3.35 -4.79 7.36
CA ILE A 125 3.85 -4.20 6.12
C ILE A 125 5.35 -3.97 6.29
N SER A 126 6.12 -4.33 5.26
CA SER A 126 7.56 -4.08 5.18
C SER A 126 7.91 -3.51 3.81
N PHE A 127 8.86 -2.59 3.76
CA PHE A 127 9.38 -2.03 2.52
C PHE A 127 10.83 -2.48 2.28
N PHE A 128 11.20 -2.55 1.00
CA PHE A 128 12.52 -2.97 0.55
C PHE A 128 13.08 -1.88 -0.36
N LYS A 129 14.37 -1.58 -0.23
CA LYS A 129 15.08 -0.71 -1.17
C LYS A 129 16.08 -1.58 -1.93
N ASN A 130 15.91 -1.71 -3.24
CA ASN A 130 16.74 -2.54 -4.11
C ASN A 130 16.92 -3.98 -3.57
N GLY A 131 15.83 -4.57 -3.07
CA GLY A 131 15.79 -5.92 -2.50
C GLY A 131 16.29 -6.05 -1.06
N ILE A 132 16.78 -4.97 -0.44
CA ILE A 132 17.22 -4.95 0.96
C ILE A 132 16.05 -4.52 1.85
N CYS A 133 15.67 -5.38 2.81
CA CYS A 133 14.60 -5.10 3.76
C CYS A 133 14.96 -3.90 4.65
N GLN A 134 14.03 -2.95 4.77
CA GLN A 134 14.17 -1.79 5.65
C GLN A 134 13.58 -2.04 7.06
N GLY A 135 13.15 -3.28 7.35
CA GLY A 135 12.49 -3.70 8.59
C GLY A 135 10.96 -3.68 8.51
N THR A 136 10.29 -4.01 9.61
CA THR A 136 8.82 -3.95 9.68
C THR A 136 8.35 -2.51 9.85
N ALA A 137 7.58 -2.00 8.88
CA ALA A 137 7.08 -0.63 8.88
C ALA A 137 5.83 -0.48 9.75
N PHE A 138 4.83 -1.34 9.53
CA PHE A 138 3.55 -1.27 10.24
C PHE A 138 3.13 -2.65 10.69
N THR A 139 2.48 -2.73 11.84
CA THR A 139 1.88 -3.94 12.41
C THR A 139 0.45 -3.65 12.86
N ASN A 140 -0.30 -4.68 13.25
CA ASN A 140 -1.67 -4.53 13.78
C ASN A 140 -2.59 -3.82 12.78
N LEU A 141 -2.54 -4.25 11.53
CA LEU A 141 -3.39 -3.73 10.46
C LEU A 141 -4.85 -4.12 10.72
N PHE A 142 -5.79 -3.28 10.30
CA PHE A 142 -7.21 -3.58 10.40
C PHE A 142 -7.68 -4.43 9.23
N GLY A 143 -8.67 -5.29 9.47
CA GLY A 143 -9.36 -6.06 8.45
C GLY A 143 -9.91 -5.18 7.34
N GLY A 144 -9.68 -5.60 6.09
CA GLY A 144 -10.10 -4.87 4.91
C GLY A 144 -9.26 -5.20 3.70
N ARG A 145 -9.62 -4.59 2.57
CA ARG A 145 -8.89 -4.76 1.30
C ARG A 145 -7.84 -3.68 1.13
N TYR A 146 -6.60 -4.09 0.91
CA TYR A 146 -5.43 -3.23 0.72
C TYR A 146 -4.99 -3.21 -0.74
N TYR A 147 -4.70 -2.04 -1.26
CA TYR A 147 -4.31 -1.81 -2.65
C TYR A 147 -2.93 -1.18 -2.72
N PRO A 148 -2.05 -1.67 -3.63
CA PRO A 148 -0.84 -0.97 -4.03
C PRO A 148 -1.16 0.48 -4.43
N ALA A 149 -0.41 1.45 -3.89
CA ALA A 149 -0.71 2.87 -4.08
C ALA A 149 0.55 3.72 -4.25
N ALA A 150 0.40 4.79 -5.03
CA ALA A 150 1.41 5.80 -5.22
C ALA A 150 0.80 7.20 -5.19
N SER A 151 1.55 8.14 -4.64
CA SER A 151 1.29 9.56 -4.76
C SER A 151 2.57 10.25 -5.18
N MET A 152 2.44 11.16 -6.14
CA MET A 152 3.55 11.84 -6.77
C MET A 152 3.25 13.33 -6.80
N TYR A 153 4.28 14.14 -6.67
CA TYR A 153 4.21 15.59 -6.75
C TYR A 153 5.43 16.11 -7.49
N THR A 154 5.26 17.14 -8.32
CA THR A 154 6.34 17.94 -8.92
C THR A 154 5.80 19.35 -9.14
N LEU A 155 6.68 20.34 -9.37
CA LEU A 155 6.24 21.70 -9.67
C LEU A 155 5.57 21.78 -11.07
N PRO A 156 4.60 22.70 -11.29
CA PRO A 156 3.81 22.77 -12.53
C PRO A 156 4.61 22.96 -13.83
N ASN A 157 5.82 23.52 -13.76
CA ASN A 157 6.66 23.82 -14.91
C ASN A 157 7.86 22.85 -15.04
N GLN A 158 7.82 21.74 -14.32
CA GLN A 158 8.86 20.71 -14.34
C GLN A 158 8.34 19.44 -15.04
N PRO A 159 9.22 18.59 -15.59
CA PRO A 159 8.81 17.30 -16.11
C PRO A 159 8.06 16.47 -15.06
N ASN A 160 7.07 15.70 -15.50
CA ASN A 160 6.27 14.87 -14.61
C ASN A 160 7.13 13.82 -13.89
N CYS A 161 6.82 13.54 -12.63
CA CYS A 161 7.30 12.33 -11.97
C CYS A 161 6.76 11.10 -12.70
N GLU A 162 7.60 10.07 -12.80
CA GLU A 162 7.23 8.78 -13.37
C GLU A 162 7.68 7.66 -12.43
N VAL A 163 6.74 6.79 -12.11
CA VAL A 163 7.00 5.53 -11.42
C VAL A 163 6.33 4.40 -12.19
N ARG A 164 6.89 3.19 -12.10
CA ARG A 164 6.36 2.01 -12.78
C ARG A 164 6.11 0.89 -11.79
N PHE A 165 4.86 0.47 -11.69
CA PHE A 165 4.48 -0.70 -10.89
C PHE A 165 4.88 -1.98 -11.62
N ASN A 166 5.39 -2.94 -10.87
CA ASN A 166 5.66 -4.29 -11.31
C ASN A 166 5.00 -5.27 -10.31
N PHE A 167 3.98 -5.98 -10.77
CA PHE A 167 3.21 -6.93 -9.96
C PHE A 167 3.73 -8.37 -10.08
N GLY A 168 4.89 -8.56 -10.73
CA GLY A 168 5.48 -9.87 -10.97
C GLY A 168 4.95 -10.57 -12.23
N PRO A 169 5.38 -11.82 -12.47
CA PRO A 169 6.30 -12.61 -11.63
C PRO A 169 7.79 -12.21 -11.77
N GLU A 170 8.15 -11.46 -12.81
CA GLU A 170 9.53 -11.06 -13.07
C GLU A 170 9.90 -9.79 -12.30
N PHE A 171 10.42 -9.96 -11.09
CA PHE A 171 10.86 -8.87 -10.22
C PHE A 171 12.29 -8.44 -10.50
N GLN A 172 12.57 -7.13 -10.43
CA GLN A 172 13.91 -6.58 -10.67
C GLN A 172 14.82 -6.74 -9.45
N SER A 173 14.27 -6.68 -8.24
CA SER A 173 15.01 -6.69 -6.98
C SER A 173 14.29 -7.51 -5.93
N PHE A 174 13.93 -8.75 -6.28
CA PHE A 174 13.24 -9.64 -5.36
C PHE A 174 14.11 -9.97 -4.14
N PRO A 175 13.60 -9.76 -2.92
CA PRO A 175 14.35 -10.03 -1.70
C PRO A 175 14.58 -11.52 -1.49
N LYS A 176 15.86 -11.92 -1.40
CA LYS A 176 16.26 -13.31 -1.13
C LYS A 176 15.73 -13.83 0.21
N THR A 177 15.57 -12.94 1.19
CA THR A 177 15.09 -13.27 2.54
C THR A 177 13.60 -13.62 2.60
N LEU A 178 12.81 -13.25 1.58
CA LEU A 178 11.38 -13.59 1.51
C LEU A 178 11.13 -14.97 0.89
N VAL A 179 12.14 -15.59 0.28
CA VAL A 179 12.05 -16.91 -0.36
C VAL A 179 11.79 -18.02 0.66
N ASP A 180 12.16 -17.83 1.93
CA ASP A 180 11.97 -18.83 2.98
C ASP A 180 10.56 -18.84 3.61
N GLY A 181 9.68 -17.90 3.24
CA GLY A 181 8.36 -17.72 3.90
C GLY A 181 7.17 -17.38 3.00
N LEU A 182 7.36 -17.15 1.70
CA LEU A 182 6.26 -16.90 0.76
C LEU A 182 5.83 -18.19 0.04
N PRO A 183 4.51 -18.43 -0.15
CA PRO A 183 4.07 -19.43 -1.10
C PRO A 183 4.58 -19.05 -2.49
N GLN A 184 5.41 -19.91 -3.09
CA GLN A 184 5.82 -19.77 -4.49
C GLN A 184 4.57 -19.73 -5.37
N SER A 185 4.44 -18.71 -6.21
CA SER A 185 3.35 -18.64 -7.19
C SER A 185 3.44 -19.86 -8.11
N GLN A 186 2.40 -20.69 -8.11
CA GLN A 186 2.20 -21.75 -9.11
C GLN A 186 1.82 -21.14 -10.46
#